data_AF-A0A3D0QYP7-F1
#
_entry.id   AF-A0A3D0QYP7-F1
#
_cell.length_a   1.000
_cell.length_b   1.000
_cell.length_c   1.000
_cell.angle_alpha   90.00
_cell.angle_beta   90.00
_cell.angle_gamma   90.00
#
_symmetry.space_group_name_H-M   'P 1'
#
loop_
_entity.id
_entity.type
_entity.pdbx_description
1 polymer ?
#
loop_
_entity_poly.entity_id
_entity_poly.type
_entity_poly.pdbx_seq_one_letter_code
_entity_poly.pdbx_strand_id
1 'polypeptide(L)' 'MSLFSKSSAEKSAIADMKAADKALNAYSDNERRAGRHDETAEYERLNRAANEAAGKVGFWRGGNKR' A
#
# COMPACT_ATOMS: atom_id res chain seq x y z
N MET A 1 25.10 0.39 19.26
CA MET A 1 24.85 0.46 17.81
C MET A 1 23.82 -0.62 17.46
N SER A 2 22.56 -0.27 17.21
CA SER A 2 22.09 -0.02 15.86
C SER A 2 20.86 0.89 15.90
N LEU A 3 21.06 2.17 15.62
CA LEU A 3 19.98 3.15 15.40
C LEU A 3 19.26 2.94 14.03
N PHE A 4 19.57 1.84 13.33
CA PHE A 4 19.14 1.59 11.95
C PHE A 4 18.34 0.30 11.78
N SER A 5 18.21 -0.55 12.81
CA SER A 5 17.40 -1.77 12.71
C SER A 5 15.93 -1.47 12.97
N LYS A 6 15.10 -1.60 11.92
CA LYS A 6 13.64 -1.52 12.00
C LYS A 6 13.10 -2.40 13.12
N SER A 7 12.16 -1.88 13.90
CA SER A 7 11.39 -2.71 14.85
C SER A 7 10.63 -3.80 14.09
N SER A 8 10.34 -4.93 14.76
CA SER A 8 9.50 -5.99 14.17
C SER A 8 8.14 -5.46 13.72
N ALA A 9 7.58 -4.51 14.48
CA ALA A 9 6.33 -3.81 14.15
C ALA A 9 6.45 -2.98 12.86
N GLU A 10 7.49 -2.17 12.69
CA GLU A 10 7.71 -1.41 11.44
C GLU A 10 7.93 -2.34 10.24
N LYS A 11 8.63 -3.47 10.42
CA LYS A 11 8.81 -4.44 9.33
C LYS A 11 7.47 -5.04 8.90
N SER A 12 6.60 -5.37 9.84
CA SER A 12 5.25 -5.86 9.56
C SER A 12 4.42 -4.81 8.82
N ALA A 13 4.39 -3.57 9.33
CA ALA A 13 3.64 -2.49 8.71
C ALA A 13 4.10 -2.19 7.27
N ILE A 14 5.41 -2.23 7.00
CA ILE A 14 5.96 -2.08 5.64
C ILE A 14 5.59 -3.27 4.75
N ALA A 15 5.58 -4.49 5.28
CA ALA A 15 5.17 -5.67 4.53
C ALA A 15 3.68 -5.60 4.16
N ASP A 16 2.83 -5.18 5.11
CA ASP A 16 1.39 -5.01 4.91
C ASP A 16 1.10 -3.92 3.86
N MET A 17 1.81 -2.78 3.93
CA MET A 17 1.74 -1.71 2.93
C MET A 17 2.11 -2.22 1.54
N LYS A 18 3.22 -2.94 1.40
CA LYS A 18 3.66 -3.49 0.12
C LYS A 18 2.69 -4.54 -0.43
N ALA A 19 2.07 -5.34 0.43
CA ALA A 19 1.09 -6.33 0.02
C ALA A 19 -0.18 -5.64 -0.52
N ALA A 20 -0.65 -4.59 0.17
CA ALA A 20 -1.80 -3.80 -0.26
C ALA A 20 -1.52 -3.07 -1.59
N ASP A 21 -0.36 -2.43 -1.73
CA ASP A 21 0.05 -1.78 -2.98
C ASP A 21 0.15 -2.78 -4.13
N LYS A 22 0.69 -3.98 -3.88
CA LYS A 22 0.76 -5.03 -4.90
C LYS A 22 -0.62 -5.48 -5.35
N ALA A 23 -1.58 -5.60 -4.43
CA ALA A 23 -2.96 -5.95 -4.76
C ALA A 23 -3.63 -4.85 -5.60
N LEU A 24 -3.45 -3.58 -5.22
CA LEU A 24 -3.95 -2.43 -5.97
C LEU A 24 -3.36 -2.38 -7.38
N ASN A 25 -2.05 -2.53 -7.51
CA ASN A 25 -1.37 -2.52 -8.82
C ASN A 25 -1.80 -3.70 -9.70
N ALA A 26 -1.95 -4.90 -9.14
CA ALA A 26 -2.43 -6.07 -9.89
C ALA A 26 -3.87 -5.88 -10.39
N TYR A 27 -4.72 -5.25 -9.58
CA TYR A 27 -6.08 -4.91 -9.99
C TYR A 27 -6.09 -3.84 -11.08
N SER A 28 -5.32 -2.76 -10.91
CA SER A 28 -5.19 -1.70 -11.91
C SER A 28 -4.60 -2.20 -13.23
N ASP A 29 -3.62 -3.11 -13.20
CA ASP A 29 -3.08 -3.75 -14.41
C ASP A 29 -4.12 -4.64 -15.10
N ASN A 30 -4.97 -5.32 -14.34
CA ASN A 30 -6.08 -6.09 -14.89
C ASN A 30 -7.12 -5.16 -15.54
N GLU A 31 -7.52 -4.08 -14.87
CA GLU A 31 -8.42 -3.07 -15.41
C GLU A 31 -7.86 -2.47 -16.70
N ARG A 32 -6.60 -2.03 -16.68
CA ARG A 32 -5.90 -1.49 -17.85
C ARG A 32 -5.83 -2.49 -19.00
N ARG A 33 -5.56 -3.77 -18.72
CA ARG A 33 -5.54 -4.84 -19.72
C ARG A 33 -6.92 -5.16 -20.27
N ALA A 34 -7.95 -5.05 -19.43
CA ALA A 34 -9.35 -5.21 -19.81
C ALA A 34 -9.94 -3.97 -20.50
N GLY A 35 -9.16 -2.88 -20.63
CA GLY A 35 -9.63 -1.60 -21.19
C GLY A 35 -10.66 -0.90 -20.30
N ARG A 36 -10.74 -1.26 -19.01
CA ARG A 36 -11.62 -0.63 -18.04
C ARG A 36 -10.86 0.53 -17.40
N HIS A 37 -11.44 1.72 -17.47
CA HIS A 37 -10.89 2.95 -16.92
C HIS A 37 -11.79 3.59 -15.87
N ASP A 38 -12.92 2.95 -15.56
CA ASP A 38 -13.88 3.47 -14.59
C ASP A 38 -13.39 3.26 -13.15
N GLU A 39 -13.66 4.22 -12.29
CA GLU A 39 -13.46 4.09 -10.84
C GLU A 39 -14.39 3.00 -10.31
N THR A 40 -13.86 1.78 -10.19
CA THR A 40 -14.62 0.66 -9.64
C THR A 40 -14.62 0.73 -8.12
N ALA A 41 -15.74 0.32 -7.51
CA ALA A 41 -15.85 0.24 -6.05
C ALA A 41 -14.78 -0.70 -5.42
N GLU A 42 -14.23 -1.62 -6.21
CA GLU A 42 -13.15 -2.51 -5.78
C GLU A 42 -11.78 -1.83 -5.83
N TYR A 43 -11.50 -1.01 -6.85
CA TYR A 43 -10.35 -0.11 -6.85
C TYR A 43 -10.36 0.82 -5.63
N GLU A 44 -11.50 1.45 -5.32
CA GLU A 44 -11.63 2.32 -4.14
C GLU A 44 -11.37 1.58 -2.83
N ARG A 45 -11.88 0.35 -2.68
CA ARG A 45 -11.62 -0.49 -1.50
C ARG A 45 -10.14 -0.83 -1.36
N LEU A 46 -9.49 -1.22 -2.44
CA LEU A 46 -8.06 -1.54 -2.44
C LEU A 46 -7.21 -0.30 -2.16
N ASN A 47 -7.56 0.83 -2.76
CA ASN A 47 -6.87 2.10 -2.55
C ASN A 47 -7.02 2.59 -1.10
N ARG A 48 -8.22 2.44 -0.50
CA ARG A 48 -8.42 2.74 0.91
C ARG A 48 -7.57 1.84 1.82
N ALA A 49 -7.52 0.53 1.54
CA ALA A 49 -6.70 -0.41 2.31
C ALA A 49 -5.20 -0.08 2.20
N ALA A 50 -4.72 0.27 1.02
CA ALA A 50 -3.34 0.73 0.80
C ALA A 50 -3.04 2.02 1.59
N ASN A 51 -3.94 3.00 1.56
CA ASN A 51 -3.79 4.24 2.32
C ASN A 51 -3.83 4.03 3.85
N GLU A 52 -4.68 3.14 4.35
CA GLU A 52 -4.73 2.78 5.77
C GLU A 52 -3.45 2.07 6.21
N ALA A 53 -2.89 1.19 5.38
CA ALA A 53 -1.60 0.54 5.64
C ALA A 53 -0.43 1.54 5.57
N ALA A 54 -0.41 2.42 4.56
CA ALA A 54 0.57 3.48 4.42
C ALA A 54 0.52 4.47 5.59
N GLY A 55 -0.65 4.74 6.17
CA GLY A 55 -0.80 5.58 7.36
C GLY A 55 -0.18 5.00 8.63
N LYS A 56 0.14 3.71 8.66
CA LYS A 56 0.86 3.04 9.76
C LYS A 56 2.39 3.09 9.58
N VAL A 57 2.85 3.52 8.41
CA VAL A 57 4.26 3.62 8.05
C VAL A 57 4.64 5.10 8.00
N GLY A 58 5.78 5.46 8.59
CA GLY A 58 6.26 6.84 8.54
C GLY A 58 6.57 7.28 7.10
N PHE A 59 6.32 8.57 6.80
CA PHE A 59 6.57 9.19 5.48
C PHE A 59 7.95 8.86 4.89
N TRP A 60 9.01 8.90 5.72
CA TRP A 60 10.39 8.58 5.32
C TRP A 60 10.59 7.15 4.79
N ARG A 61 9.61 6.27 4.94
CA ARG A 61 9.66 4.87 4.53
C ARG A 61 8.65 4.51 3.44
N GLY A 62 8.03 5.50 2.81
CA GLY A 62 7.02 5.32 1.76
C GLY A 62 5.58 5.24 2.26
N GLY A 63 5.35 5.46 3.56
CA GLY A 63 4.02 5.62 4.12
C GLY A 63 3.45 7.03 3.93
N ASN A 64 2.25 7.25 4.41
CA ASN A 64 1.59 8.55 4.30
C ASN A 64 2.13 9.51 5.37
N LYS A 65 2.22 10.80 5.04
CA LYS A 65 2.56 11.88 5.96
C LYS A 65 1.32 12.23 6.79
N ARG A 66 0.85 11.30 7.62
CA ARG A 66 -0.10 11.62 8.67
C ARG A 66 0.60 12.30 9.83
#